data_AF-A0A5J6I902-F1
#
_entry.id   AF-A0A5J6I902-F1
#
_cell.length_a   1.000
_cell.length_b   1.000
_cell.length_c   1.000
_cell.angle_alpha   90.00
_cell.angle_beta   90.00
_cell.angle_gamma   90.00
#
_symmetry.space_group_name_H-M   'P 1'
#
loop_
_entity.id
_entity.type
_entity.pdbx_description
1 polymer ?
#
loop_
_entity_poly.entity_id
_entity_poly.type
_entity_poly.pdbx_seq_one_letter_code
_entity_poly.pdbx_strand_id
1 'polypeptide(L)'
;MTLAPETTDLKVELALDGDWFAVCDLSMLLPGRGVAALLPDGRQAAIFRDRSGELFAVDNRDPFTGAAVLSRGLTGTHQGRPFVASPLLKQRFDLASGQCLDDEEVQVATYKVRTA
;
A
#
# COMPACT_ATOMS: atom_id res chain seq x y z
N MET A 1 -13.60 3.11 -37.44
CA MET A 1 -13.26 3.84 -36.20
C MET A 1 -13.74 3.01 -35.04
N THR A 2 -12.84 2.26 -34.41
CA THR A 2 -13.18 1.49 -33.20
C THR A 2 -13.04 2.45 -32.03
N LEU A 3 -14.18 2.84 -31.44
CA LEU A 3 -14.19 3.54 -30.16
C LEU A 3 -13.57 2.58 -29.13
N ALA A 4 -12.43 2.98 -28.55
CA ALA A 4 -11.92 2.32 -27.36
C ALA A 4 -13.01 2.41 -26.28
N PRO A 5 -13.28 1.33 -25.52
CA PRO A 5 -14.20 1.44 -24.40
C PRO A 5 -13.67 2.53 -23.48
N GLU A 6 -14.52 3.48 -23.11
CA GLU A 6 -14.25 4.40 -22.01
C GLU A 6 -14.18 3.53 -20.75
N THR A 7 -12.99 3.06 -20.40
CA THR A 7 -12.78 2.36 -19.14
C THR A 7 -12.89 3.44 -18.07
N THR A 8 -14.05 3.51 -17.41
CA THR A 8 -14.18 4.19 -16.13
C THR A 8 -13.34 3.39 -15.11
N ASP A 9 -12.02 3.53 -15.19
CA ASP A 9 -11.11 2.86 -14.27
C ASP A 9 -11.32 3.47 -12.88
N LEU A 10 -11.82 2.65 -11.96
CA LEU A 10 -11.97 3.00 -10.56
C LEU A 10 -10.64 3.57 -10.05
N LYS A 11 -10.69 4.75 -9.45
CA LYS A 11 -9.50 5.40 -8.88
C LYS A 11 -9.30 4.89 -7.48
N VAL A 12 -8.05 4.59 -7.12
CA VAL A 12 -7.67 4.37 -5.74
C VAL A 12 -7.31 5.69 -5.11
N GLU A 13 -7.91 5.98 -3.97
CA GLU A 13 -7.71 7.23 -3.23
C GLU A 13 -7.22 6.95 -1.81
N LEU A 14 -6.35 7.82 -1.30
CA LEU A 14 -5.91 7.82 0.09
C LEU A 14 -6.49 9.02 0.83
N ALA A 15 -6.86 8.85 2.09
CA ALA A 15 -7.28 9.97 2.93
C ALA A 15 -6.06 10.75 3.43
N LEU A 16 -5.96 12.04 3.06
CA LEU A 16 -4.89 12.96 3.45
C LEU A 16 -5.53 14.26 3.95
N ASP A 17 -5.18 14.71 5.16
CA ASP A 17 -5.60 16.00 5.74
C ASP A 17 -7.12 16.30 5.67
N GLY A 18 -7.95 15.25 5.68
CA GLY A 18 -9.41 15.37 5.63
C GLY A 18 -10.03 15.20 4.24
N ASP A 19 -9.22 15.16 3.19
CA ASP A 19 -9.64 14.96 1.81
C ASP A 19 -9.17 13.61 1.23
N TRP A 20 -9.69 13.25 0.06
CA TRP A 20 -9.30 12.06 -0.68
C TRP A 20 -8.40 12.44 -1.86
N PHE A 21 -7.26 11.78 -1.95
CA PHE A 21 -6.26 12.02 -2.98
C PHE A 21 -6.09 10.79 -3.86
N ALA A 22 -6.40 10.92 -5.15
CA ALA A 22 -6.23 9.86 -6.13
C ALA A 22 -4.75 9.53 -6.36
N VAL A 23 -4.37 8.27 -6.19
CA VAL A 23 -2.97 7.79 -6.30
C VAL A 23 -2.71 6.93 -7.53
N CYS A 24 -3.67 6.12 -7.96
CA CYS A 24 -3.55 5.27 -9.14
C CYS A 24 -4.90 4.73 -9.62
N ASP A 25 -4.91 4.12 -10.80
CA ASP A 25 -6.02 3.28 -11.24
C ASP A 25 -6.01 1.94 -10.50
N LEU A 26 -7.19 1.42 -10.16
CA LEU A 26 -7.33 0.10 -9.53
C LEU A 26 -6.71 -1.01 -10.40
N SER A 27 -6.74 -0.85 -11.71
CA SER A 27 -6.14 -1.77 -12.68
C SER A 27 -4.61 -1.91 -12.54
N MET A 28 -3.92 -0.93 -11.95
CA MET A 28 -2.49 -1.03 -11.64
C MET A 28 -2.18 -1.87 -10.41
N LEU A 29 -3.16 -2.10 -9.52
CA LEU A 29 -2.98 -2.90 -8.30
C LEU A 29 -3.28 -4.37 -8.57
N LEU A 30 -2.28 -5.06 -9.10
CA LEU A 30 -2.29 -6.52 -9.17
C LEU A 30 -2.24 -7.12 -7.75
N PRO A 31 -3.10 -8.09 -7.42
CA PRO A 31 -3.10 -8.71 -6.10
C PRO A 31 -1.72 -9.19 -5.64
N GLY A 32 -1.30 -8.75 -4.44
CA GLY A 32 -0.02 -9.08 -3.82
C GLY A 32 1.20 -8.32 -4.38
N ARG A 33 1.01 -7.38 -5.32
CA ARG A 33 2.07 -6.47 -5.78
C ARG A 33 1.77 -5.06 -5.30
N GLY A 34 2.74 -4.46 -4.61
CA GLY A 34 2.61 -3.09 -4.15
C GLY A 34 2.91 -2.08 -5.27
N VAL A 35 2.29 -0.92 -5.16
CA VAL A 35 2.59 0.27 -5.97
C VAL A 35 3.01 1.39 -5.04
N ALA A 36 4.09 2.10 -5.39
CA ALA A 36 4.49 3.31 -4.68
C ALA A 36 3.76 4.53 -5.24
N ALA A 37 3.29 5.41 -4.37
CA ALA A 37 2.73 6.71 -4.73
C ALA A 37 3.45 7.83 -3.98
N LEU A 38 3.71 8.94 -4.67
CA LEU A 38 4.20 10.18 -4.06
C LEU A 38 3.00 11.02 -3.61
N LEU A 39 2.98 11.41 -2.34
CA LEU A 39 1.93 12.22 -1.74
C LEU A 39 2.25 13.72 -1.89
N PRO A 40 1.26 14.62 -1.83
CA PRO A 40 1.47 16.07 -1.99
C PRO A 40 2.46 16.70 -1.00
N ASP A 41 2.59 16.12 0.20
CA ASP A 41 3.51 16.57 1.25
C ASP A 41 4.93 15.98 1.11
N GLY A 42 5.20 15.25 0.03
CA GLY A 42 6.49 14.62 -0.26
C GLY A 42 6.71 13.26 0.41
N ARG A 43 5.78 12.79 1.27
CA ARG A 43 5.82 11.40 1.76
C ARG A 43 5.50 10.42 0.64
N GLN A 44 5.81 9.15 0.86
CA GLN A 44 5.49 8.08 -0.08
C GLN A 44 4.63 7.02 0.59
N ALA A 45 3.62 6.54 -0.12
CA ALA A 45 2.79 5.43 0.31
C ALA A 45 3.06 4.19 -0.54
N ALA A 46 2.97 3.01 0.07
CA ALA A 46 2.92 1.71 -0.58
C ALA A 46 1.49 1.19 -0.51
N ILE A 47 0.84 1.05 -1.67
CA ILE A 47 -0.54 0.58 -1.79
C ILE A 47 -0.55 -0.86 -2.24
N PHE A 48 -1.38 -1.68 -1.62
CA PHE A 48 -1.55 -3.10 -1.91
C PHE A 48 -3.01 -3.43 -2.12
N ARG A 49 -3.25 -4.45 -2.94
CA ARG A 49 -4.53 -5.14 -3.04
C ARG A 49 -4.31 -6.61 -2.74
N ASP A 50 -5.17 -7.22 -1.94
CA ASP A 50 -5.11 -8.67 -1.69
C ASP A 50 -5.92 -9.46 -2.75
N ARG A 51 -6.04 -10.78 -2.56
CA ARG A 51 -6.82 -11.62 -3.48
C ARG A 51 -8.33 -11.49 -3.31
N SER A 52 -8.81 -11.02 -2.15
CA SER A 52 -10.23 -10.76 -1.92
C SER A 52 -10.68 -9.41 -2.51
N GLY A 53 -9.71 -8.56 -2.85
CA GLY A 53 -9.94 -7.22 -3.39
C GLY A 53 -9.84 -6.12 -2.33
N GLU A 54 -9.51 -6.46 -1.09
CA GLU A 54 -9.26 -5.51 -0.01
C GLU A 54 -8.00 -4.69 -0.31
N LEU A 55 -8.07 -3.39 0.01
CA LEU A 55 -7.01 -2.44 -0.24
C LEU A 55 -6.32 -2.07 1.08
N PHE A 56 -5.00 -1.93 1.02
CA PHE A 56 -4.18 -1.48 2.14
C PHE A 56 -3.21 -0.41 1.67
N ALA A 57 -2.88 0.51 2.56
CA ALA A 57 -1.87 1.53 2.28
C ALA A 57 -1.04 1.81 3.54
N VAL A 58 0.27 1.75 3.39
CA VAL A 58 1.26 2.00 4.45
C VAL A 58 2.33 2.98 3.96
N ASP A 59 3.17 3.51 4.85
CA ASP A 59 4.36 4.26 4.44
C ASP A 59 5.24 3.37 3.53
N ASN A 60 5.77 3.93 2.44
CA ASN A 60 6.68 3.19 1.57
C ASN A 60 8.10 3.10 2.16
N ARG A 61 8.42 3.96 3.14
CA ARG A 61 9.73 4.00 3.79
C ARG A 61 9.84 2.91 4.85
N ASP A 62 10.81 2.03 4.66
CA ASP A 62 11.22 1.05 5.66
C ASP A 62 11.88 1.78 6.86
N PRO A 63 11.37 1.62 8.09
CA PRO A 63 11.85 2.38 9.26
C PRO A 63 13.22 1.93 9.76
N PHE A 64 13.67 0.70 9.45
CA PHE A 64 14.97 0.19 9.88
C PHE A 64 16.11 0.71 9.00
N THR A 65 15.85 0.81 7.69
CA THR A 65 16.87 1.19 6.69
C THR A 65 16.71 2.61 6.19
N GLY A 66 15.53 3.21 6.36
CA GLY A 66 15.16 4.50 5.78
C GLY A 66 14.91 4.46 4.27
N ALA A 67 14.95 3.30 3.61
CA ALA A 67 14.78 3.17 2.17
C ALA A 67 13.29 3.10 1.77
N ALA A 68 12.91 3.76 0.67
CA ALA A 68 11.54 3.77 0.16
C ALA A 68 11.23 2.50 -0.69
N VAL A 69 11.10 1.35 -0.03
CA VAL A 69 11.09 0.03 -0.68
C VAL A 69 9.91 -0.86 -0.32
N LEU A 70 9.03 -0.50 0.63
CA LEU A 70 8.01 -1.44 1.13
C LEU A 70 7.01 -1.89 0.05
N SER A 71 6.67 -1.03 -0.91
CA SER A 71 5.86 -1.41 -2.09
C SER A 71 6.43 -2.57 -2.92
N ARG A 72 7.73 -2.86 -2.80
CA ARG A 72 8.40 -3.98 -3.48
C ARG A 72 8.48 -5.24 -2.62
N GLY A 73 7.93 -5.19 -1.41
CA GLY A 73 7.92 -6.30 -0.46
C GLY A 73 7.01 -7.43 -0.89
N LEU A 74 7.28 -8.62 -0.35
CA LEU A 74 6.41 -9.78 -0.56
C LEU A 74 5.27 -9.72 0.45
N THR A 75 4.03 -9.80 -0.04
CA THR A 75 2.86 -9.89 0.82
C THR A 75 2.62 -11.32 1.29
N GLY A 76 2.11 -11.47 2.50
CA GLY A 76 1.72 -12.76 3.06
C GLY A 76 0.68 -12.62 4.17
N THR A 77 0.42 -13.72 4.86
CA THR A 77 -0.50 -13.75 6.00
C THR A 77 0.17 -14.47 7.16
N HIS A 78 0.07 -13.91 8.36
CA HIS A 78 0.55 -14.53 9.59
C HIS A 78 -0.56 -14.50 10.64
N GLN A 79 -1.04 -15.68 11.06
CA GLN A 79 -2.13 -15.79 12.04
C GLN A 79 -3.38 -14.97 11.65
N GLY A 80 -3.73 -14.96 10.37
CA GLY A 80 -4.84 -14.17 9.83
C GLY A 80 -4.56 -12.70 9.57
N ARG A 81 -3.38 -12.17 9.94
CA ARG A 81 -2.98 -10.78 9.69
C ARG A 81 -2.27 -10.65 8.34
N PRO A 82 -2.75 -9.82 7.40
CA PRO A 82 -2.04 -9.54 6.15
C PRO A 82 -0.78 -8.74 6.45
N PHE A 83 0.35 -9.07 5.82
CA PHE A 83 1.60 -8.35 6.03
C PHE A 83 2.35 -8.14 4.71
N VAL A 84 3.27 -7.17 4.72
CA VAL A 84 4.35 -7.03 3.73
C VAL A 84 5.70 -7.23 4.40
N ALA A 85 6.53 -8.11 3.86
CA ALA A 85 7.90 -8.28 4.30
C ALA A 85 8.82 -7.28 3.58
N SER A 86 9.60 -6.51 4.35
CA SER A 86 10.60 -5.59 3.80
C SER A 86 11.53 -6.31 2.81
N PRO A 87 11.78 -5.75 1.61
CA PRO A 87 12.69 -6.35 0.65
C PRO A 87 14.11 -6.54 1.17
N LEU A 88 14.57 -5.67 2.07
CA LEU A 88 15.96 -5.61 2.48
C LEU A 88 16.23 -6.53 3.67
N LEU A 89 15.50 -6.32 4.77
CA LEU A 89 15.79 -6.97 6.05
C LEU A 89 14.70 -7.94 6.52
N LYS A 90 13.63 -8.13 5.71
CA LYS A 90 12.57 -9.13 5.89
C LYS A 90 11.68 -8.97 7.11
N GLN A 91 11.79 -7.88 7.87
CA GLN A 91 10.78 -7.55 8.87
C GLN A 91 9.42 -7.44 8.21
N ARG A 92 8.41 -7.98 8.88
CA ARG A 92 7.04 -8.08 8.39
C ARG A 92 6.23 -6.97 9.03
N PHE A 93 5.60 -6.15 8.21
CA PHE A 93 4.71 -5.08 8.66
C PHE A 93 3.27 -5.47 8.34
N ASP A 94 2.42 -5.48 9.37
CA ASP A 94 0.99 -5.69 9.22
C ASP A 94 0.39 -4.60 8.32
N LEU A 95 -0.29 -5.00 7.24
CA LEU A 95 -0.86 -4.08 6.27
C LEU A 95 -2.10 -3.35 6.80
N ALA A 96 -2.78 -3.91 7.81
CA ALA A 96 -3.97 -3.29 8.40
C ALA A 96 -3.61 -2.27 9.48
N SER A 97 -2.63 -2.60 10.34
CA SER A 97 -2.27 -1.77 11.50
C SER A 97 -0.95 -1.01 11.35
N GLY A 98 -0.06 -1.43 10.45
CA GLY A 98 1.29 -0.89 10.31
C GLY A 98 2.30 -1.45 11.33
N GLN A 99 1.85 -2.23 12.32
CA GLN A 99 2.72 -2.81 13.35
C GLN A 99 3.73 -3.77 12.73
N CYS A 100 5.00 -3.67 13.13
CA CYS A 100 5.97 -4.70 12.81
C CYS A 100 5.70 -5.97 13.64
N LEU A 101 5.59 -7.12 12.96
CA LEU A 101 5.32 -8.41 13.57
C LEU A 101 6.56 -9.07 14.20
N ASP A 102 7.74 -8.50 13.92
CA ASP A 102 9.03 -9.00 14.38
C ASP A 102 9.64 -8.10 15.47
N ASP A 103 9.07 -6.91 15.68
CA ASP A 103 9.49 -5.93 16.69
C ASP A 103 8.28 -5.05 17.09
N GLU A 104 7.78 -5.20 18.31
CA GLU A 104 6.57 -4.50 18.76
C GLU A 104 6.79 -2.98 18.96
N GLU A 105 8.05 -2.53 19.07
CA GLU A 105 8.37 -1.11 19.25
C GLU A 105 8.36 -0.33 17.93
N VAL A 106 8.28 -1.04 16.79
CA VAL A 106 8.37 -0.43 15.45
C VAL A 106 7.05 -0.53 14.69
N GLN A 107 6.61 0.59 14.14
CA GLN A 107 5.41 0.66 13.30
C GLN A 107 5.64 1.59 12.10
N VAL A 108 4.92 1.33 11.01
CA VAL A 108 4.79 2.25 9.87
C VAL A 108 3.42 2.92 9.89
N ALA A 109 3.33 4.13 9.35
CA ALA A 109 2.04 4.80 9.21
C ALA A 109 1.13 4.02 8.26
N THR A 110 -0.17 4.00 8.54
CA THR A 110 -1.22 3.49 7.65
C THR A 110 -2.06 4.63 7.11
N TYR A 111 -2.64 4.42 5.93
CA TYR A 111 -3.54 5.38 5.29
C TYR A 111 -4.89 4.72 5.03
N LYS A 112 -5.99 5.45 5.26
CA LYS A 112 -7.30 4.99 4.80
C LYS A 112 -7.29 5.00 3.28
N VAL A 113 -7.76 3.93 2.67
CA VAL A 113 -7.78 3.73 1.22
C VAL A 113 -9.18 3.34 0.78
N ARG A 114 -9.61 3.86 -0.38
CA ARG A 114 -10.88 3.48 -1.01
C ARG A 114 -10.77 3.47 -2.54
N THR A 115 -11.79 2.94 -3.20
CA THR A 115 -12.04 3.14 -4.62
C THR A 115 -13.12 4.20 -4.84
N ALA A 116 -12.98 5.04 -5.86
CA ALA A 116 -13.98 6.00 -6.32
C ALA A 116 -14.26 5.85 -7.82
#